data_AF-A0AAD7NNA3-F1
#
_entry.id   AF-A0AAD7NNA3-F1
#
_cell.length_a   1.000
_cell.length_b   1.000
_cell.length_c   1.000
_cell.angle_alpha   90.00
_cell.angle_beta   90.00
_cell.angle_gamma   90.00
#
_symmetry.space_group_name_H-M   'P 1'
#
loop_
_entity.id
_entity.type
_entity.pdbx_description
1 polymer ?
#
loop_
_entity_poly.entity_id
_entity_poly.type
_entity_poly.pdbx_seq_one_letter_code
_entity_poly.pdbx_strand_id
1 'polypeptide(L)'
;MEYGEELSALFHHALQASHMIMKVHYGHAVRDPMSLSAHKGLLHRTWDVNKPNYAASKSLIRHSLIERVLHCVMVKNGFTLISELKKWWPTLQDIKTLSATIFEEFATTTAAEKAKAANDDYMARSIYFIRDALLFCKFEKLVSIADAGGIMRVLKYWALAFRGAGQHNYARECVEVIIGKKYEMTEALRLAREKSWFYNRWGNNFWVKGVFIADGNGVTIEYIISKGSACVEAFREISHSVANFFGDSDRARCHKEVAFHDDIHALIEEMVRLRAHAIAPEGHFVPAPPKVSWKKKSQATKNPESTLPVTAEP
;
A
#
# COMPACT_ATOMS: atom_id res chain seq x y z
N MET A 1 -34.20 -2.55 14.00
CA MET A 1 -32.88 -3.14 13.71
C MET A 1 -32.00 -1.96 13.39
N GLU A 2 -31.17 -1.51 14.32
CA GLU A 2 -30.25 -0.38 14.05
C GLU A 2 -29.29 -0.81 12.93
N TYR A 3 -29.22 0.03 11.91
CA TYR A 3 -28.54 -0.22 10.65
C TYR A 3 -27.06 -0.51 10.88
N GLY A 4 -26.53 -1.53 10.18
CA GLY A 4 -25.10 -1.80 10.17
C GLY A 4 -24.36 -0.63 9.53
N GLU A 5 -23.45 -0.02 10.27
CA GLU A 5 -22.55 1.02 9.73
C GLU A 5 -21.82 0.51 8.48
N GLU A 6 -21.74 1.36 7.46
CA GLU A 6 -20.91 1.12 6.28
C GLU A 6 -19.44 1.08 6.72
N LEU A 7 -18.88 -0.12 6.79
CA LEU A 7 -17.47 -0.32 7.10
C LEU A 7 -16.63 -0.03 5.87
N SER A 8 -15.53 0.70 6.08
CA SER A 8 -14.48 0.91 5.09
C SER A 8 -14.03 -0.44 4.52
N ALA A 9 -14.18 -0.61 3.21
CA ALA A 9 -13.81 -1.85 2.54
C ALA A 9 -12.28 -2.05 2.58
N LEU A 10 -11.84 -3.30 2.68
CA LEU A 10 -10.40 -3.64 2.82
C LEU A 10 -9.50 -3.07 1.71
N PHE A 11 -10.05 -2.84 0.51
CA PHE A 11 -9.30 -2.21 -0.57
C PHE A 11 -8.94 -0.75 -0.27
N HIS A 12 -9.76 -0.01 0.47
CA HIS A 12 -9.44 1.35 0.91
C HIS A 12 -8.25 1.34 1.87
N HIS A 13 -8.22 0.40 2.83
CA HIS A 13 -7.06 0.26 3.72
C HIS A 13 -5.77 -0.07 2.94
N ALA A 14 -5.83 -0.97 1.95
CA ALA A 14 -4.67 -1.27 1.09
C ALA A 14 -4.21 -0.03 0.30
N LEU A 15 -5.15 0.70 -0.29
CA LEU A 15 -4.86 1.93 -1.02
C LEU A 15 -4.14 2.94 -0.12
N GLN A 16 -4.67 3.18 1.07
CA GLN A 16 -4.12 4.16 1.99
C GLN A 16 -2.80 3.71 2.61
N ALA A 17 -2.62 2.41 2.85
CA ALA A 17 -1.33 1.86 3.25
C ALA A 17 -0.26 2.11 2.19
N SER A 18 -0.61 2.00 0.89
CA SER A 18 0.33 2.36 -0.18
C SER A 18 0.68 3.85 -0.16
N HIS A 19 -0.30 4.73 0.08
CA HIS A 19 -0.07 6.17 0.21
C HIS A 19 0.77 6.51 1.45
N MET A 20 0.52 5.82 2.56
CA MET A 20 1.29 5.94 3.79
C MET A 20 2.75 5.56 3.56
N ILE A 21 3.02 4.40 2.95
CA ILE A 21 4.38 3.94 2.64
C ILE A 21 5.07 4.92 1.70
N MET A 22 4.39 5.36 0.64
CA MET A 22 4.92 6.40 -0.24
C MET A 22 5.27 7.65 0.56
N LYS A 23 4.36 8.19 1.36
CA LYS A 23 4.59 9.42 2.13
C LYS A 23 5.77 9.31 3.11
N VAL A 24 5.87 8.20 3.85
CA VAL A 24 6.89 7.99 4.87
C VAL A 24 8.26 7.75 4.25
N HIS A 25 8.31 6.98 3.15
CA HIS A 25 9.56 6.49 2.56
C HIS A 25 9.93 7.18 1.23
N TYR A 26 9.19 8.21 0.80
CA TYR A 26 9.49 8.90 -0.47
C TYR A 26 10.86 9.56 -0.47
N GLY A 27 11.20 10.26 0.61
CA GLY A 27 12.51 10.90 0.79
C GLY A 27 12.94 11.84 -0.34
N HIS A 28 14.25 12.13 -0.40
CA HIS A 28 14.86 13.00 -1.39
C HIS A 28 15.89 12.21 -2.20
N ALA A 29 15.64 12.00 -3.50
CA ALA A 29 16.42 11.10 -4.35
C ALA A 29 17.95 11.27 -4.25
N VAL A 30 18.44 12.52 -4.23
CA VAL A 30 19.89 12.80 -4.20
C VAL A 30 20.53 12.59 -2.82
N ARG A 31 19.79 12.84 -1.74
CA ARG A 31 20.34 12.85 -0.37
C ARG A 31 20.11 11.53 0.35
N ASP A 32 19.11 10.79 -0.11
CA ASP A 32 18.64 9.54 0.45
C ASP A 32 18.49 8.54 -0.70
N PRO A 33 19.59 7.89 -1.11
CA PRO A 33 19.56 6.87 -2.15
C PRO A 33 18.65 5.69 -1.80
N MET A 34 18.38 5.49 -0.52
CA MET A 34 17.49 4.45 0.00
C MET A 34 16.01 4.84 -0.02
N SER A 35 15.68 6.00 -0.59
CA SER A 35 14.31 6.50 -0.67
C SER A 35 13.55 5.98 -1.91
N LEU A 36 12.22 5.92 -1.83
CA LEU A 36 11.39 5.57 -2.98
C LEU A 36 11.49 6.59 -4.11
N SER A 37 11.86 7.84 -3.83
CA SER A 37 12.13 8.87 -4.84
C SER A 37 13.39 8.52 -5.66
N ALA A 38 14.46 8.06 -5.01
CA ALA A 38 15.66 7.57 -5.70
C ALA A 38 15.33 6.38 -6.61
N HIS A 39 14.60 5.40 -6.08
CA HIS A 39 14.23 4.20 -6.84
C HIS A 39 13.29 4.55 -8.00
N LYS A 40 12.32 5.44 -7.79
CA LYS A 40 11.43 5.93 -8.85
C LYS A 40 12.22 6.59 -9.98
N GLY A 41 13.23 7.39 -9.63
CA GLY A 41 14.12 8.08 -10.57
C GLY A 41 15.00 7.11 -11.35
N LEU A 42 15.64 6.16 -10.66
CA LEU A 42 16.48 5.12 -11.26
C LEU A 42 15.71 4.25 -12.25
N LEU A 43 14.43 3.95 -11.94
CA LEU A 43 13.54 3.17 -12.82
C LEU A 43 12.80 4.03 -13.86
N HIS A 44 13.15 5.31 -14.01
CA HIS A 44 12.55 6.25 -14.97
C HIS A 44 11.01 6.32 -14.92
N ARG A 45 10.40 6.16 -13.74
CA ARG A 45 8.94 6.15 -13.59
C ARG A 45 8.38 7.58 -13.53
N THR A 46 7.36 7.89 -14.33
CA THR A 46 6.91 9.27 -14.60
C THR A 46 5.61 9.73 -13.90
N TRP A 47 5.02 8.92 -13.02
CA TRP A 47 3.74 9.27 -12.36
C TRP A 47 3.87 10.26 -11.19
N ASP A 48 2.76 10.97 -10.89
CA ASP A 48 2.64 11.94 -9.78
C ASP A 48 2.56 11.25 -8.41
N VAL A 49 3.45 11.64 -7.51
CA VAL A 49 3.60 11.05 -6.18
C VAL A 49 2.66 11.67 -5.14
N ASN A 50 2.09 12.84 -5.42
CA ASN A 50 1.06 13.43 -4.58
C ASN A 50 -0.32 12.81 -4.84
N LYS A 51 -0.48 12.21 -6.02
CA LYS A 51 -1.66 11.44 -6.43
C LYS A 51 -1.23 10.08 -6.96
N PRO A 52 -0.59 9.25 -6.12
CA PRO A 52 -0.04 8.00 -6.60
C PRO A 52 -1.16 7.08 -7.10
N ASN A 53 -1.05 6.66 -8.36
CA ASN A 53 -1.85 5.55 -8.86
C ASN A 53 -1.50 4.31 -8.03
N TYR A 54 -2.52 3.65 -7.47
CA TYR A 54 -2.34 2.49 -6.60
C TYR A 54 -1.45 1.41 -7.21
N ALA A 55 -1.68 1.05 -8.48
CA ALA A 55 -0.89 0.03 -9.17
C ALA A 55 0.57 0.46 -9.34
N ALA A 56 0.80 1.73 -9.69
CA ALA A 56 2.14 2.26 -9.92
C ALA A 56 2.96 2.33 -8.61
N SER A 57 2.35 2.79 -7.52
CA SER A 57 2.99 2.82 -6.19
C SER A 57 3.18 1.43 -5.62
N LYS A 58 2.18 0.55 -5.74
CA LYS A 58 2.29 -0.84 -5.33
C LYS A 58 3.42 -1.56 -6.07
N SER A 59 3.55 -1.37 -7.37
CA SER A 59 4.68 -1.92 -8.13
C SER A 59 6.01 -1.37 -7.61
N LEU A 60 6.11 -0.06 -7.37
CA LEU A 60 7.36 0.54 -6.88
C LEU A 60 7.73 -0.03 -5.51
N ILE A 61 6.78 -0.09 -4.59
CA ILE A 61 6.95 -0.65 -3.24
C ILE A 61 7.39 -2.11 -3.31
N ARG A 62 6.76 -2.92 -4.19
CA ARG A 62 7.11 -4.34 -4.33
C ARG A 62 8.50 -4.53 -4.95
N HIS A 63 8.81 -3.82 -6.03
CA HIS A 63 10.13 -3.91 -6.66
C HIS A 63 11.19 -3.44 -5.68
N SER A 64 10.86 -2.41 -4.88
CA SER A 64 11.65 -1.86 -3.78
C SER A 64 11.74 -2.75 -2.53
N LEU A 65 10.88 -3.74 -2.38
CA LEU A 65 11.02 -4.72 -1.29
C LEU A 65 11.87 -5.90 -1.75
N ILE A 66 11.63 -6.37 -2.97
CA ILE A 66 12.26 -7.57 -3.53
C ILE A 66 13.77 -7.38 -3.65
N GLU A 67 14.25 -6.29 -4.25
CA GLU A 67 15.68 -5.98 -4.34
C GLU A 67 16.33 -5.88 -2.95
N ARG A 68 15.68 -5.25 -1.97
CA ARG A 68 16.25 -5.04 -0.62
C ARG A 68 16.42 -6.38 0.07
N VAL A 69 15.40 -7.24 0.00
CA VAL A 69 15.48 -8.61 0.53
C VAL A 69 16.56 -9.41 -0.20
N LEU A 70 16.65 -9.34 -1.53
CA LEU A 70 17.68 -10.02 -2.30
C LEU A 70 19.09 -9.49 -1.99
N HIS A 71 19.24 -8.19 -1.78
CA HIS A 71 20.51 -7.62 -1.36
C HIS A 71 20.90 -8.06 0.07
N CYS A 72 19.95 -8.17 1.01
CA CYS A 72 20.19 -8.79 2.31
C CYS A 72 20.67 -10.25 2.17
N VAL A 73 20.06 -11.03 1.27
CA VAL A 73 20.50 -12.39 0.94
C VAL A 73 21.95 -12.37 0.43
N MET A 74 22.28 -11.46 -0.50
CA MET A 74 23.63 -11.32 -1.04
C MET A 74 24.64 -11.00 0.07
N VAL A 75 24.37 -9.99 0.90
CA VAL A 75 25.24 -9.62 2.03
C VAL A 75 25.47 -10.80 2.97
N LYS A 76 24.43 -11.58 3.29
CA LYS A 76 24.53 -12.71 4.22
C LYS A 76 25.28 -13.91 3.66
N ASN A 77 25.28 -14.07 2.35
CA ASN A 77 26.04 -15.13 1.68
C ASN A 77 27.41 -14.64 1.17
N GLY A 78 27.75 -13.35 1.37
CA GLY A 78 28.99 -12.76 0.86
C GLY A 78 29.02 -12.59 -0.67
N PHE A 79 27.87 -12.58 -1.32
CA PHE A 79 27.78 -12.37 -2.77
C PHE A 79 28.01 -10.90 -3.12
N THR A 80 28.79 -10.67 -4.16
CA THR A 80 29.12 -9.34 -4.68
C THR A 80 28.48 -9.08 -6.04
N LEU A 81 28.09 -10.14 -6.75
CA LEU A 81 27.50 -10.07 -8.09
C LEU A 81 26.12 -10.74 -8.13
N ILE A 82 25.21 -10.18 -8.92
CA ILE A 82 23.87 -10.76 -9.15
C ILE A 82 23.96 -12.15 -9.80
N SER A 83 25.01 -12.41 -10.58
CA SER A 83 25.23 -13.72 -11.20
C SER A 83 25.45 -14.85 -10.17
N GLU A 84 25.97 -14.53 -8.98
CA GLU A 84 26.09 -15.48 -7.86
C GLU A 84 24.72 -15.82 -7.29
N LEU A 85 23.87 -14.80 -7.08
CA LEU A 85 22.50 -14.99 -6.64
C LEU A 85 21.68 -15.83 -7.64
N LYS A 86 21.90 -15.65 -8.95
CA LYS A 86 21.25 -16.47 -10.01
C LYS A 86 21.69 -17.94 -9.98
N LYS A 87 22.90 -18.22 -9.50
CA LYS A 87 23.46 -19.58 -9.37
C LYS A 87 23.19 -20.20 -8.00
N TRP A 88 22.59 -19.44 -7.08
CA TRP A 88 22.31 -19.89 -5.73
C TRP A 88 21.07 -20.79 -5.71
N TRP A 89 21.25 -22.03 -5.26
CA TRP A 89 20.21 -23.05 -5.15
C TRP A 89 20.05 -23.50 -3.69
N PRO A 90 19.38 -22.69 -2.84
CA PRO A 90 19.23 -23.01 -1.44
C PRO A 90 18.25 -24.16 -1.20
N THR A 91 18.49 -24.92 -0.15
CA THR A 91 17.48 -25.85 0.38
C THR A 91 16.39 -25.07 1.13
N LEU A 92 15.25 -25.71 1.41
CA LEU A 92 14.21 -25.12 2.25
C LEU A 92 14.74 -24.74 3.64
N GLN A 93 15.67 -25.51 4.19
CA GLN A 93 16.26 -25.21 5.49
C GLN A 93 17.14 -23.96 5.43
N ASP A 94 17.93 -23.80 4.35
CA ASP A 94 18.73 -22.59 4.13
C ASP A 94 17.83 -21.36 4.03
N ILE A 95 16.72 -21.45 3.28
CA ILE A 95 15.74 -20.37 3.15
C ILE A 95 15.15 -20.01 4.53
N LYS A 96 14.77 -21.01 5.34
CA LYS A 96 14.20 -20.78 6.67
C LYS A 96 15.21 -20.08 7.59
N THR A 97 16.42 -20.62 7.70
CA THR A 97 17.49 -20.02 8.52
C THR A 97 17.78 -18.60 8.07
N LEU A 98 17.99 -18.39 6.77
CA LEU A 98 18.29 -17.08 6.22
C LEU A 98 17.13 -16.09 6.40
N SER A 99 15.88 -16.53 6.25
CA SER A 99 14.71 -15.68 6.48
C SER A 99 14.60 -15.22 7.93
N ALA A 100 14.93 -16.08 8.89
CA ALA A 100 14.97 -15.73 10.31
C ALA A 100 16.08 -14.70 10.58
N THR A 101 17.28 -14.92 10.03
CA THR A 101 18.38 -13.96 10.12
C THR A 101 18.02 -12.62 9.49
N ILE A 102 17.41 -12.61 8.30
CA ILE A 102 16.97 -11.39 7.63
C ILE A 102 15.90 -10.67 8.44
N PHE A 103 14.97 -11.41 9.03
CA PHE A 103 13.95 -10.81 9.89
C PHE A 103 14.58 -10.07 11.06
N GLU A 104 15.41 -10.76 11.85
CA GLU A 104 16.03 -10.20 13.06
C GLU A 104 16.92 -9.00 12.75
N GLU A 105 17.72 -9.07 11.68
CA GLU A 105 18.73 -8.05 11.37
C GLU A 105 18.25 -6.94 10.43
N PHE A 106 17.20 -7.17 9.64
CA PHE A 106 16.79 -6.23 8.58
C PHE A 106 15.29 -5.96 8.48
N ALA A 107 14.44 -6.50 9.38
CA ALA A 107 13.00 -6.24 9.34
C ALA A 107 12.37 -5.84 10.67
N THR A 108 13.18 -5.54 11.70
CA THR A 108 12.69 -5.09 13.02
C THR A 108 12.98 -3.62 13.30
N THR A 109 12.13 -3.00 14.12
CA THR A 109 12.36 -1.62 14.62
C THR A 109 13.69 -1.55 15.38
N THR A 110 13.99 -2.56 16.21
CA THR A 110 15.22 -2.63 17.00
C THR A 110 16.46 -2.66 16.10
N ALA A 111 16.43 -3.42 14.99
CA ALA A 111 17.54 -3.42 14.04
C ALA A 111 17.73 -2.07 13.35
N ALA A 112 16.64 -1.39 12.97
CA ALA A 112 16.72 -0.05 12.39
C ALA A 112 17.30 0.98 13.38
N GLU A 113 16.88 0.92 14.64
CA GLU A 113 17.40 1.78 15.71
C GLU A 113 18.88 1.52 15.98
N LYS A 114 19.32 0.25 15.95
CA LYS A 114 20.72 -0.12 16.05
C LYS A 114 21.55 0.44 14.89
N ALA A 115 21.07 0.31 13.66
CA ALA A 115 21.73 0.90 12.48
C ALA A 115 21.84 2.42 12.60
N LYS A 116 20.77 3.08 13.05
CA LYS A 116 20.76 4.53 13.28
C LYS A 116 21.74 4.95 14.39
N ALA A 117 21.82 4.19 15.48
CA ALA A 117 22.78 4.42 16.55
C ALA A 117 24.23 4.25 16.09
N ALA A 118 24.46 3.43 15.06
CA ALA A 118 25.74 3.29 14.38
C ALA A 118 26.00 4.36 13.30
N ASN A 119 25.16 5.41 13.22
CA ASN A 119 25.20 6.46 12.20
C ASN A 119 25.10 5.94 10.76
N ASP A 120 24.36 4.84 10.55
CA ASP A 120 24.01 4.32 9.22
C ASP A 120 22.53 4.59 8.93
N ASP A 121 22.24 5.81 8.47
CA ASP A 121 20.89 6.22 8.09
C ASP A 121 20.37 5.45 6.86
N TYR A 122 21.26 5.02 5.96
CA TYR A 122 20.86 4.27 4.76
C TYR A 122 20.30 2.92 5.17
N MET A 123 21.05 2.17 5.97
CA MET A 123 20.62 0.88 6.49
C MET A 123 19.36 1.05 7.36
N ALA A 124 19.33 2.01 8.28
CA ALA A 124 18.16 2.24 9.13
C ALA A 124 16.88 2.51 8.32
N ARG A 125 16.95 3.38 7.31
CA ARG A 125 15.82 3.69 6.42
C ARG A 125 15.40 2.48 5.60
N SER A 126 16.36 1.70 5.11
CA SER A 126 16.07 0.44 4.41
C SER A 126 15.28 -0.52 5.28
N ILE A 127 15.71 -0.72 6.53
CA ILE A 127 15.07 -1.63 7.49
C ILE A 127 13.64 -1.19 7.80
N TYR A 128 13.42 0.11 8.06
CA TYR A 128 12.07 0.64 8.27
C TYR A 128 11.18 0.41 7.04
N PHE A 129 11.72 0.62 5.84
CA PHE A 129 10.99 0.34 4.60
C PHE A 129 10.64 -1.14 4.46
N ILE A 130 11.60 -2.05 4.66
CA ILE A 130 11.40 -3.51 4.58
C ILE A 130 10.28 -3.93 5.53
N ARG A 131 10.32 -3.49 6.80
CA ARG A 131 9.30 -3.77 7.81
C ARG A 131 7.90 -3.36 7.33
N ASP A 132 7.76 -2.11 6.87
CA ASP A 132 6.47 -1.55 6.50
C ASP A 132 5.93 -2.17 5.20
N ALA A 133 6.79 -2.43 4.22
CA ALA A 133 6.44 -3.08 2.97
C ALA A 133 6.08 -4.56 3.16
N LEU A 134 6.76 -5.29 4.07
CA LEU A 134 6.39 -6.66 4.43
C LEU A 134 4.99 -6.71 5.07
N LEU A 135 4.65 -5.78 5.95
CA LEU A 135 3.30 -5.67 6.52
C LEU A 135 2.25 -5.43 5.43
N PHE A 136 2.55 -4.58 4.45
CA PHE A 136 1.69 -4.36 3.30
C PHE A 136 1.51 -5.63 2.44
N CYS A 137 2.59 -6.31 2.06
CA CYS A 137 2.48 -7.58 1.33
C CYS A 137 1.75 -8.66 2.13
N LYS A 138 1.95 -8.71 3.45
CA LYS A 138 1.24 -9.63 4.34
C LYS A 138 -0.26 -9.34 4.34
N PHE A 139 -0.68 -8.08 4.43
CA PHE A 139 -2.09 -7.69 4.30
C PHE A 139 -2.70 -8.23 3.00
N GLU A 140 -2.06 -7.97 1.86
CA GLU A 140 -2.56 -8.43 0.56
C GLU A 140 -2.67 -9.95 0.49
N LYS A 141 -1.67 -10.67 1.03
CA LYS A 141 -1.72 -12.12 1.10
C LYS A 141 -2.90 -12.58 1.96
N LEU A 142 -3.11 -11.98 3.12
CA LEU A 142 -4.21 -12.32 4.03
C LEU A 142 -5.58 -12.07 3.39
N VAL A 143 -5.75 -10.96 2.65
CA VAL A 143 -6.95 -10.69 1.86
C VAL A 143 -7.16 -11.79 0.80
N SER A 144 -6.10 -12.19 0.09
CA SER A 144 -6.20 -13.21 -0.97
C SER A 144 -6.61 -14.61 -0.48
N ILE A 145 -6.35 -14.92 0.79
CA ILE A 145 -6.68 -16.21 1.42
C ILE A 145 -7.84 -16.10 2.41
N ALA A 146 -8.52 -14.96 2.46
CA ALA A 146 -9.65 -14.70 3.35
C ALA A 146 -9.34 -14.88 4.87
N ASP A 147 -8.13 -14.52 5.31
CA ASP A 147 -7.73 -14.61 6.73
C ASP A 147 -8.04 -13.31 7.49
N ALA A 148 -9.27 -13.20 7.99
CA ALA A 148 -9.72 -12.07 8.79
C ALA A 148 -8.92 -11.88 10.08
N GLY A 149 -8.51 -12.98 10.72
CA GLY A 149 -7.74 -12.95 11.96
C GLY A 149 -6.37 -12.30 11.75
N GLY A 150 -5.69 -12.64 10.66
CA GLY A 150 -4.45 -12.00 10.25
C GLY A 150 -4.65 -10.53 9.87
N ILE A 151 -5.72 -10.19 9.14
CA ILE A 151 -6.03 -8.79 8.78
C ILE A 151 -6.20 -7.94 10.04
N MET A 152 -6.92 -8.44 11.05
CA MET A 152 -7.07 -7.74 12.33
C MET A 152 -5.73 -7.46 13.03
N ARG A 153 -4.74 -8.33 12.88
CA ARG A 153 -3.40 -8.07 13.41
C ARG A 153 -2.72 -6.94 12.66
N VAL A 154 -2.82 -6.92 11.33
CA VAL A 154 -2.25 -5.82 10.52
C VAL A 154 -2.93 -4.49 10.83
N LEU A 155 -4.26 -4.46 10.95
CA LEU A 155 -4.99 -3.22 11.27
C LEU A 155 -4.55 -2.59 12.60
N LYS A 156 -4.15 -3.40 13.60
CA LYS A 156 -3.56 -2.87 14.85
C LYS A 156 -2.27 -2.10 14.61
N TYR A 157 -1.39 -2.63 13.78
CA TYR A 157 -0.16 -1.93 13.40
C TYR A 157 -0.47 -0.69 12.55
N TRP A 158 -1.39 -0.81 11.60
CA TRP A 158 -1.77 0.30 10.73
C TRP A 158 -2.50 1.42 11.45
N ALA A 159 -3.26 1.15 12.52
CA ALA A 159 -3.82 2.22 13.35
C ALA A 159 -2.74 3.20 13.82
N LEU A 160 -1.61 2.68 14.30
CA LEU A 160 -0.48 3.48 14.75
C LEU A 160 0.30 4.09 13.57
N ALA A 161 0.54 3.30 12.52
CA ALA A 161 1.30 3.76 11.36
C ALA A 161 0.57 4.89 10.60
N PHE A 162 -0.74 4.75 10.37
CA PHE A 162 -1.58 5.79 9.79
C PHE A 162 -1.59 7.05 10.65
N ARG A 163 -1.66 6.91 11.98
CA ARG A 163 -1.57 8.06 12.89
C ARG A 163 -0.24 8.79 12.72
N GLY A 164 0.87 8.06 12.72
CA GLY A 164 2.21 8.61 12.54
C GLY A 164 2.44 9.27 11.18
N ALA A 165 1.80 8.75 10.13
CA ALA A 165 1.84 9.33 8.79
C ALA A 165 0.87 10.50 8.57
N GLY A 166 0.09 10.90 9.59
CA GLY A 166 -0.91 11.97 9.49
C GLY A 166 -2.19 11.58 8.75
N GLN A 167 -2.45 10.28 8.56
CA GLN A 167 -3.70 9.75 8.00
C GLN A 167 -4.69 9.43 9.11
N HIS A 168 -5.15 10.46 9.82
CA HIS A 168 -5.92 10.29 11.07
C HIS A 168 -7.28 9.60 10.89
N ASN A 169 -7.93 9.77 9.74
CA ASN A 169 -9.22 9.12 9.45
C ASN A 169 -9.04 7.59 9.38
N TYR A 170 -8.07 7.11 8.60
CA TYR A 170 -7.80 5.68 8.48
C TYR A 170 -7.22 5.07 9.76
N ALA A 171 -6.49 5.86 10.56
CA ALA A 171 -6.11 5.43 11.91
C ALA A 171 -7.34 5.18 12.79
N ARG A 172 -8.34 6.08 12.75
CA ARG A 172 -9.59 5.94 13.48
C ARG A 172 -10.40 4.75 12.99
N GLU A 173 -10.59 4.60 11.67
CA GLU A 173 -11.31 3.47 11.08
C GLU A 173 -10.71 2.12 11.50
N CYS A 174 -9.37 1.99 11.50
CA CYS A 174 -8.71 0.79 12.01
C CYS A 174 -9.11 0.50 13.47
N VAL A 175 -9.12 1.52 14.33
CA VAL A 175 -9.47 1.41 15.75
C VAL A 175 -10.94 1.04 15.93
N GLU A 176 -11.85 1.66 15.17
CA GLU A 176 -13.30 1.34 15.18
C GLU A 176 -13.54 -0.13 14.82
N VAL A 177 -12.85 -0.65 13.80
CA VAL A 177 -12.92 -2.08 13.44
C VAL A 177 -12.45 -2.98 14.58
N ILE A 178 -11.37 -2.59 15.27
CA ILE A 178 -10.77 -3.37 16.37
C ILE A 178 -11.62 -3.34 17.63
N ILE A 179 -12.07 -2.15 18.05
CA ILE A 179 -12.91 -1.96 19.24
C ILE A 179 -14.27 -2.59 19.01
N GLY A 180 -14.89 -2.35 17.86
CA GLY A 180 -16.20 -2.90 17.56
C GLY A 180 -16.22 -4.42 17.59
N LYS A 181 -15.21 -5.06 16.99
CA LYS A 181 -15.06 -6.52 17.10
C LYS A 181 -14.94 -6.95 18.57
N LYS A 182 -14.12 -6.27 19.37
CA LYS A 182 -13.81 -6.71 20.74
C LYS A 182 -14.97 -6.49 21.72
N TYR A 183 -15.69 -5.39 21.60
CA TYR A 183 -16.60 -4.92 22.65
C TYR A 183 -18.06 -4.78 22.20
N GLU A 184 -18.33 -4.54 20.93
CA GLU A 184 -19.68 -4.15 20.45
C GLU A 184 -20.40 -5.30 19.74
N MET A 185 -19.66 -6.20 19.08
CA MET A 185 -20.25 -7.30 18.32
C MET A 185 -20.47 -8.57 19.13
N THR A 186 -21.67 -9.13 18.97
CA THR A 186 -21.96 -10.53 19.27
C THR A 186 -21.15 -11.46 18.36
N GLU A 187 -20.98 -12.72 18.76
CA GLU A 187 -20.22 -13.69 17.95
C GLU A 187 -20.82 -13.89 16.55
N ALA A 188 -22.14 -13.90 16.45
CA ALA A 188 -22.84 -13.97 15.17
C ALA A 188 -22.51 -12.77 14.26
N LEU A 189 -22.47 -11.55 14.81
CA LEU A 189 -22.12 -10.35 14.07
C LEU A 189 -20.63 -10.32 13.67
N ARG A 190 -19.73 -10.83 14.52
CA ARG A 190 -18.31 -10.97 14.16
C ARG A 190 -18.14 -11.90 12.96
N LEU A 191 -18.76 -13.07 13.01
CA LEU A 191 -18.68 -14.05 11.93
C LEU A 191 -19.28 -13.50 10.63
N ALA A 192 -20.41 -12.80 10.72
CA ALA A 192 -21.04 -12.15 9.56
C ALA A 192 -20.11 -11.08 8.96
N ARG A 193 -19.49 -10.24 9.80
CA ARG A 193 -18.54 -9.20 9.37
C ARG A 193 -17.30 -9.79 8.72
N GLU A 194 -16.70 -10.81 9.31
CA GLU A 194 -15.50 -11.44 8.74
C GLU A 194 -15.80 -12.07 7.37
N LYS A 195 -16.98 -12.66 7.20
CA LYS A 195 -17.43 -13.20 5.92
C LYS A 195 -17.75 -12.10 4.90
N SER A 196 -18.18 -10.91 5.33
CA SER A 196 -18.52 -9.81 4.41
C SER A 196 -17.29 -9.08 3.86
N TRP A 197 -16.15 -9.14 4.55
CA TRP A 197 -14.89 -8.57 4.06
C TRP A 197 -14.33 -9.22 2.81
N PHE A 198 -14.67 -10.49 2.58
CA PHE A 198 -14.14 -11.23 1.46
C PHE A 198 -15.20 -11.32 0.37
N TYR A 199 -14.90 -10.66 -0.75
CA TYR A 199 -15.68 -10.80 -1.95
C TYR A 199 -15.63 -12.26 -2.43
N ASN A 200 -16.80 -12.87 -2.57
CA ASN A 200 -16.92 -14.18 -3.18
C ASN A 200 -16.58 -14.09 -4.67
N ARG A 201 -15.47 -14.72 -5.09
CA ARG A 201 -14.97 -14.77 -6.48
C ARG A 201 -16.01 -15.29 -7.48
N TRP A 202 -17.03 -16.02 -7.02
CA TRP A 202 -18.10 -16.57 -7.85
C TRP A 202 -19.34 -15.66 -8.00
N GLY A 203 -19.27 -14.38 -7.58
CA GLY A 203 -20.35 -13.42 -7.83
C GLY A 203 -21.60 -13.59 -6.95
N ASN A 204 -21.66 -14.63 -6.13
CA ASN A 204 -22.67 -14.81 -5.08
C ASN A 204 -22.31 -13.96 -3.86
N ASN A 205 -22.54 -12.66 -4.01
CA ASN A 205 -22.35 -11.66 -3.00
C ASN A 205 -23.55 -11.68 -2.02
N PHE A 206 -23.86 -12.84 -1.42
CA PHE A 206 -25.10 -13.06 -0.65
C PHE A 206 -25.29 -12.02 0.47
N TRP A 207 -24.22 -11.56 1.12
CA TRP A 207 -24.35 -10.60 2.21
C TRP A 207 -24.46 -9.14 1.73
N VAL A 208 -23.68 -8.72 0.74
CA VAL A 208 -23.78 -7.35 0.18
C VAL A 208 -25.01 -7.18 -0.72
N LYS A 209 -25.40 -8.21 -1.49
CA LYS A 209 -26.57 -8.19 -2.38
C LYS A 209 -27.83 -8.78 -1.75
N GLY A 210 -27.75 -9.48 -0.62
CA GLY A 210 -28.92 -10.08 0.04
C GLY A 210 -29.29 -9.40 1.36
N VAL A 211 -28.34 -8.77 2.06
CA VAL A 211 -28.58 -8.11 3.35
C VAL A 211 -28.53 -6.57 3.24
N PHE A 212 -27.71 -6.02 2.34
CA PHE A 212 -27.65 -4.56 2.07
C PHE A 212 -28.44 -4.16 0.82
N ILE A 213 -29.62 -4.74 0.64
CA ILE A 213 -30.46 -4.30 -0.47
C ILE A 213 -31.14 -2.98 -0.09
N ALA A 214 -31.09 -2.00 -1.00
CA ALA A 214 -31.93 -0.81 -0.98
C ALA A 214 -33.40 -1.20 -0.77
N ASP A 215 -34.02 -0.62 0.25
CA ASP A 215 -35.44 -0.83 0.54
C ASP A 215 -36.30 -0.24 -0.59
N GLY A 216 -37.16 -1.05 -1.20
CA GLY A 216 -38.03 -0.64 -2.30
C GLY A 216 -38.86 -1.78 -2.88
N ASN A 217 -40.04 -1.46 -3.43
CA ASN A 217 -41.03 -2.43 -3.93
C ASN A 217 -40.54 -3.39 -5.05
N GLY A 218 -39.31 -3.22 -5.55
CA GLY A 218 -38.71 -4.03 -6.60
C GLY A 218 -37.72 -5.09 -6.12
N VAL A 219 -37.69 -5.42 -4.83
CA VAL A 219 -36.63 -6.27 -4.26
C VAL A 219 -37.15 -7.56 -3.64
N THR A 220 -37.89 -8.33 -4.42
CA THR A 220 -38.10 -9.75 -4.08
C THR A 220 -36.93 -10.59 -4.59
N ILE A 221 -36.66 -11.72 -3.93
CA ILE A 221 -35.69 -12.71 -4.41
C ILE A 221 -36.06 -13.15 -5.84
N GLU A 222 -37.35 -13.37 -6.13
CA GLU A 222 -37.83 -13.59 -7.50
C GLU A 222 -37.45 -12.46 -8.46
N TYR A 223 -37.58 -11.18 -8.08
CA TYR A 223 -37.26 -10.06 -8.97
C TYR A 223 -35.76 -9.98 -9.25
N ILE A 224 -34.90 -10.19 -8.25
CA ILE A 224 -33.44 -10.22 -8.46
C ILE A 224 -33.03 -11.39 -9.35
N ILE A 225 -33.61 -12.57 -9.13
CA ILE A 225 -33.33 -13.76 -9.93
C ILE A 225 -33.86 -13.59 -11.36
N SER A 226 -35.07 -13.05 -11.54
CA SER A 226 -35.73 -12.94 -12.86
C SER A 226 -35.29 -11.72 -13.67
N LYS A 227 -35.05 -10.57 -13.05
CA LYS A 227 -34.68 -9.31 -13.73
C LYS A 227 -33.19 -8.97 -13.57
N GLY A 228 -32.62 -9.24 -12.40
CA GLY A 228 -31.21 -8.95 -12.12
C GLY A 228 -30.25 -9.94 -12.79
N SER A 229 -30.57 -11.24 -12.80
CA SER A 229 -29.69 -12.26 -13.40
C SER A 229 -29.64 -12.17 -14.94
N ALA A 230 -30.75 -11.82 -15.60
CA ALA A 230 -30.78 -11.59 -17.04
C ALA A 230 -29.86 -10.44 -17.47
N CYS A 231 -29.82 -9.35 -16.70
CA CYS A 231 -28.91 -8.24 -16.95
C CYS A 231 -27.44 -8.62 -16.69
N VAL A 232 -27.15 -9.52 -15.76
CA VAL A 232 -25.77 -9.97 -15.50
C VAL A 232 -25.22 -10.75 -16.68
N GLU A 233 -25.99 -11.68 -17.25
CA GLU A 233 -25.56 -12.40 -18.46
C GLU A 233 -25.49 -11.46 -19.67
N ALA A 234 -26.44 -10.53 -19.82
CA ALA A 234 -26.36 -9.50 -20.87
C ALA A 234 -25.13 -8.59 -20.72
N PHE A 235 -24.81 -8.12 -19.51
CA PHE A 235 -23.59 -7.32 -19.27
C PHE A 235 -22.32 -8.13 -19.48
N ARG A 236 -22.36 -9.42 -19.14
CA ARG A 236 -21.25 -10.34 -19.38
C ARG A 236 -21.06 -10.57 -20.88
N GLU A 237 -22.12 -10.80 -21.65
CA GLU A 237 -22.09 -10.93 -23.11
C GLU A 237 -21.65 -9.63 -23.80
N ILE A 238 -22.13 -8.46 -23.34
CA ILE A 238 -21.68 -7.15 -23.83
C ILE A 238 -20.20 -6.98 -23.53
N SER A 239 -19.76 -7.29 -22.31
CA SER A 239 -18.34 -7.19 -21.93
C SER A 239 -17.47 -8.14 -22.76
N HIS A 240 -17.94 -9.37 -23.04
CA HIS A 240 -17.26 -10.30 -23.94
C HIS A 240 -17.26 -9.83 -25.40
N SER A 241 -18.36 -9.26 -25.90
CA SER A 241 -18.48 -8.77 -27.27
C SER A 241 -17.60 -7.55 -27.49
N VAL A 242 -17.57 -6.61 -26.54
CA VAL A 242 -16.66 -5.46 -26.53
C VAL A 242 -15.21 -5.95 -26.48
N ALA A 243 -14.89 -6.89 -25.59
CA ALA A 243 -13.55 -7.46 -25.50
C ALA A 243 -13.12 -8.12 -26.82
N ASN A 244 -13.98 -8.93 -27.44
CA ASN A 244 -13.69 -9.57 -28.73
C ASN A 244 -13.59 -8.56 -29.88
N PHE A 245 -14.45 -7.54 -29.92
CA PHE A 245 -14.44 -6.51 -30.95
C PHE A 245 -13.17 -5.67 -30.93
N PHE A 246 -12.66 -5.35 -29.73
CA PHE A 246 -11.39 -4.62 -29.55
C PHE A 246 -10.15 -5.52 -29.48
N GLY A 247 -10.28 -6.83 -29.75
CA GLY A 247 -9.16 -7.78 -29.83
C GLY A 247 -8.56 -8.22 -28.49
N ASP A 248 -9.33 -8.12 -27.40
CA ASP A 248 -8.97 -8.54 -26.04
C ASP A 248 -9.72 -9.82 -25.62
N SER A 249 -9.69 -10.86 -26.46
CA SER A 249 -10.37 -12.15 -26.22
C SER A 249 -9.76 -12.97 -25.07
N ASP A 250 -8.72 -12.46 -24.41
CA ASP A 250 -7.89 -13.22 -23.49
C ASP A 250 -8.01 -12.74 -22.03
N ARG A 251 -8.76 -13.51 -21.23
CA ARG A 251 -8.77 -13.36 -19.76
C ARG A 251 -7.44 -13.78 -19.12
N ALA A 252 -6.47 -14.29 -19.89
CA ALA A 252 -5.09 -14.46 -19.45
C ALA A 252 -4.28 -13.15 -19.47
N ARG A 253 -4.92 -11.99 -19.66
CA ARG A 253 -4.42 -10.70 -19.19
C ARG A 253 -4.30 -10.67 -17.66
N CYS A 254 -3.40 -11.49 -17.12
CA CYS A 254 -2.52 -10.98 -16.07
C CYS A 254 -1.96 -9.68 -16.64
N HIS A 255 -2.11 -8.56 -15.92
CA HIS A 255 -1.39 -7.33 -16.26
C HIS A 255 0.02 -7.73 -16.68
N LYS A 256 0.41 -7.44 -17.93
CA LYS A 256 1.77 -7.72 -18.41
C LYS A 256 2.67 -7.01 -17.42
N GLU A 257 3.19 -7.76 -16.46
CA GLU A 257 3.96 -7.20 -15.36
C GLU A 257 5.11 -6.49 -16.07
N VAL A 258 5.28 -5.20 -15.79
CA VAL A 258 6.44 -4.43 -16.26
C VAL A 258 7.64 -5.33 -16.05
N ALA A 259 8.54 -5.44 -17.04
CA ALA A 259 9.68 -6.36 -17.01
C ALA A 259 10.47 -6.19 -15.71
N PHE A 260 10.03 -6.89 -14.65
CA PHE A 260 10.40 -6.52 -13.29
C PHE A 260 11.82 -7.01 -13.02
N HIS A 261 12.28 -8.02 -13.76
CA HIS A 261 13.64 -8.51 -13.71
C HIS A 261 14.68 -7.41 -13.97
N ASP A 262 14.44 -6.54 -14.96
CA ASP A 262 15.36 -5.44 -15.28
C ASP A 262 15.33 -4.37 -14.18
N ASP A 263 14.14 -4.05 -13.67
CA ASP A 263 13.98 -3.16 -12.51
C ASP A 263 14.74 -3.70 -11.29
N ILE A 264 14.54 -4.99 -10.95
CA ILE A 264 15.22 -5.63 -9.83
C ILE A 264 16.73 -5.62 -10.05
N HIS A 265 17.20 -5.90 -11.27
CA HIS A 265 18.63 -5.88 -11.58
C HIS A 265 19.25 -4.50 -11.34
N ALA A 266 18.66 -3.46 -11.93
CA ALA A 266 19.14 -2.09 -11.82
C ALA A 266 19.17 -1.63 -10.35
N LEU A 267 18.13 -1.96 -9.57
CA LEU A 267 18.10 -1.59 -8.16
C LEU A 267 19.12 -2.39 -7.33
N ILE A 268 19.31 -3.69 -7.57
CA ILE A 268 20.33 -4.47 -6.82
C ILE A 268 21.73 -3.95 -7.12
N GLU A 269 22.06 -3.66 -8.39
CA GLU A 269 23.38 -3.10 -8.74
C GLU A 269 23.64 -1.79 -8.00
N GLU A 270 22.64 -0.93 -7.92
CA GLU A 270 22.73 0.31 -7.15
C GLU A 270 22.90 0.05 -5.65
N MET A 271 22.18 -0.92 -5.07
CA MET A 271 22.32 -1.30 -3.66
C MET A 271 23.72 -1.83 -3.33
N VAL A 272 24.29 -2.65 -4.22
CA VAL A 272 25.66 -3.18 -4.08
C VAL A 272 26.66 -2.03 -4.14
N ARG A 273 26.51 -1.13 -5.12
CA ARG A 273 27.36 0.07 -5.27
C ARG A 273 27.35 0.94 -4.01
N LEU A 274 26.18 1.09 -3.40
CA LEU A 274 25.96 1.88 -2.19
C LEU A 274 26.27 1.14 -0.88
N ARG A 275 26.54 -0.17 -0.93
CA ARG A 275 26.70 -1.03 0.26
C ARG A 275 25.54 -0.88 1.25
N ALA A 276 24.30 -0.79 0.74
CA ALA A 276 23.12 -0.34 1.49
C ALA A 276 22.76 -1.13 2.76
N HIS A 277 23.23 -2.38 2.89
CA HIS A 277 22.95 -3.27 4.02
C HIS A 277 24.22 -3.78 4.70
N ALA A 278 25.33 -3.06 4.55
CA ALA A 278 26.57 -3.29 5.26
C ALA A 278 26.98 -1.99 5.97
N ILE A 279 27.43 -2.09 7.22
CA ILE A 279 27.85 -0.92 8.00
C ILE A 279 29.07 -0.29 7.32
N ALA A 280 28.90 0.95 6.84
CA ALA A 280 30.01 1.70 6.25
C ALA A 280 30.93 2.30 7.33
N PRO A 281 32.27 2.20 7.18
CA PRO A 281 33.23 2.80 8.12
C PRO A 281 33.07 4.33 8.25
N GLU A 282 32.78 5.00 7.14
CA GLU A 282 32.59 6.45 7.03
C GLU A 282 31.21 6.93 7.51
N GLY A 283 30.27 6.02 7.77
CA GLY A 283 28.89 6.30 8.13
C GLY A 283 28.06 6.81 6.94
N HIS A 284 26.86 6.26 6.78
CA HIS A 284 25.91 6.74 5.77
C HIS A 284 24.97 7.76 6.40
N PHE A 285 25.26 9.06 6.24
CA PHE A 285 24.43 10.12 6.80
C PHE A 285 23.44 10.68 5.77
N VAL A 286 22.17 10.83 6.17
CA VAL A 286 21.15 11.51 5.37
C VAL A 286 20.85 12.88 6.01
N PRO A 287 21.28 14.01 5.39
CA PRO A 287 21.05 15.32 5.96
C PRO A 287 19.56 15.65 6.00
N ALA A 288 19.14 16.29 7.10
CA ALA A 288 17.77 16.76 7.25
C ALA A 288 17.38 17.68 6.08
N PRO A 289 16.11 17.60 5.60
CA PRO A 289 15.63 18.54 4.61
C PRO A 289 15.70 19.98 5.16
N PRO A 290 16.01 20.97 4.30
CA PRO A 290 16.07 22.35 4.74
C PRO A 290 14.69 22.76 5.29
N LYS A 291 14.67 23.49 6.41
CA LYS A 291 13.42 24.04 6.95
C LYS A 291 12.86 25.04 5.94
N VAL A 292 11.73 24.71 5.33
CA VAL A 292 11.03 25.64 4.45
C VAL A 292 10.50 26.78 5.33
N SER A 293 11.02 28.00 5.16
CA SER A 293 10.47 29.18 5.80
C SER A 293 9.14 29.50 5.12
N TRP A 294 8.03 29.14 5.76
CA TRP A 294 6.73 29.57 5.31
C TRP A 294 6.65 31.07 5.53
N LYS A 295 6.98 31.87 4.50
CA LYS A 295 6.59 33.27 4.47
C LYS A 295 5.06 33.28 4.56
N LYS A 296 4.52 33.73 5.70
CA LYS A 296 3.09 34.02 5.85
C LYS A 296 2.71 34.89 4.66
N LYS A 297 1.89 34.36 3.75
CA LYS A 297 1.15 35.22 2.81
C LYS A 297 0.33 36.15 3.70
N SER A 298 0.74 37.41 3.80
CA SER A 298 -0.09 38.44 4.40
C SER A 298 -1.42 38.43 3.65
N GLN A 299 -2.50 38.15 4.37
CA GLN A 299 -3.84 38.43 3.87
C GLN A 299 -3.90 39.94 3.67
N ALA A 300 -3.77 40.37 2.42
CA ALA A 300 -4.17 41.72 2.04
C ALA A 300 -5.68 41.80 2.25
N THR A 301 -6.07 42.45 3.33
CA THR A 301 -7.44 42.91 3.59
C THR A 301 -7.88 43.78 2.43
N LYS A 302 -8.65 43.21 1.49
CA LYS A 302 -9.43 43.99 0.54
C LYS A 302 -10.58 44.61 1.33
N ASN A 303 -10.42 45.85 1.77
CA ASN A 303 -11.56 46.70 2.13
C ASN A 303 -12.33 47.01 0.84
N PRO A 304 -13.63 46.74 0.75
CA PRO A 304 -14.45 47.30 -0.32
C PRO A 304 -14.73 48.77 0.00
N GLU A 305 -14.16 49.69 -0.78
CA GLU A 305 -14.64 51.07 -0.83
C GLU A 305 -16.08 51.07 -1.36
N SER A 306 -17.03 51.46 -0.52
CA SER A 306 -18.41 51.75 -0.94
C SER A 306 -18.46 53.17 -1.52
N THR A 307 -18.38 53.29 -2.82
CA THR A 307 -18.75 54.52 -3.54
C THR A 307 -20.15 54.34 -4.11
N LEU A 308 -21.16 54.86 -3.39
CA LEU A 308 -22.47 55.13 -3.98
C LEU A 308 -22.43 56.53 -4.62
N PRO A 309 -22.82 56.69 -5.89
CA PRO A 309 -22.97 58.01 -6.47
C PRO A 309 -24.26 58.66 -5.96
N VAL A 310 -24.11 59.87 -5.41
CA VAL A 310 -25.21 60.80 -5.18
C VAL A 310 -25.63 61.34 -6.55
N THR A 311 -26.82 60.98 -7.01
CA THR A 311 -27.49 61.69 -8.10
C THR A 311 -28.52 62.65 -7.50
N ALA A 312 -28.25 63.94 -7.68
CA ALA A 312 -29.17 65.02 -7.41
C ALA A 312 -30.09 65.24 -8.62
N GLU A 313 -31.39 65.38 -8.33
CA GLU A 313 -32.35 66.33 -8.92
C GLU A 313 -32.81 66.17 -10.38
N PRO A 314 -34.00 66.73 -10.76
CA PRO A 314 -34.74 67.86 -10.16
C PRO A 314 -36.04 67.53 -9.41
#